data_AF-A0A200I154-F1
#
_entry.id   AF-A0A200I154-F1
#
_cell.length_a   1.000
_cell.length_b   1.000
_cell.length_c   1.000
_cell.angle_alpha   90.00
_cell.angle_beta   90.00
_cell.angle_gamma   90.00
#
_symmetry.space_group_name_H-M   'P 1'
#
loop_
_entity.id
_entity.type
_entity.pdbx_description
1 polymer ?
#
loop_
_entity_poly.entity_id
_entity_poly.type
_entity_poly.pdbx_seq_one_letter_code
_entity_poly.pdbx_strand_id
1 'polypeptide(L)' 'MAIFHLSLSIAKRNGGERSLIAMAAYRSGERLYSELYEKHNYYNHMF' A
#
# COMPACT_ATOMS: atom_id res chain seq x y z
N MET A 1 12.33 29.19 2.74
CA MET A 1 10.88 28.89 2.54
C MET A 1 10.72 27.39 2.46
N ALA A 2 9.78 26.82 3.23
CA ALA A 2 9.44 25.41 3.13
C ALA A 2 8.22 25.27 2.23
N ILE A 3 8.30 24.36 1.26
CA ILE A 3 7.17 23.97 0.43
C ILE A 3 6.56 22.73 1.09
N PHE A 4 5.29 22.82 1.47
CA PHE A 4 4.54 21.70 2.02
C PHE A 4 3.68 21.07 0.92
N HIS A 5 3.81 19.76 0.72
CA HIS A 5 3.04 19.02 -0.25
C HIS A 5 2.20 17.96 0.47
N LEU A 6 0.87 18.16 0.47
CA LEU A 6 -0.11 17.26 1.05
C LEU A 6 -0.89 16.61 -0.09
N SER A 7 -0.95 15.27 -0.09
CA SER A 7 -1.83 14.53 -0.98
C SER A 7 -2.73 13.58 -0.18
N LEU A 8 -4.02 13.59 -0.51
CA LEU A 8 -5.02 12.67 0.02
C LEU A 8 -5.46 11.74 -1.12
N SER A 9 -5.49 10.44 -0.86
CA SER A 9 -6.01 9.46 -1.80
C SER A 9 -6.86 8.45 -1.04
N ILE A 10 -8.10 8.27 -1.50
CA ILE A 10 -9.03 7.30 -0.93
C ILE A 10 -8.71 5.96 -1.58
N ALA A 11 -8.23 5.00 -0.79
CA ALA A 11 -8.04 3.64 -1.26
C ALA A 11 -9.40 2.96 -1.42
N LYS A 12 -9.88 2.85 -2.66
CA LYS A 12 -11.09 2.11 -3.03
C LYS A 12 -10.66 0.82 -3.76
N ARG A 13 -11.52 -0.21 -3.75
CA ARG A 13 -11.23 -1.54 -4.33
C ARG A 13 -11.76 -1.69 -5.76
N ASN A 14 -12.28 -0.63 -6.38
CA ASN A 14 -13.15 -0.82 -7.54
C ASN A 14 -12.32 -1.08 -8.81
N GLY A 15 -12.48 -2.26 -9.41
CA GLY A 15 -12.04 -2.52 -10.79
C GLY A 15 -10.52 -2.62 -11.05
N GLY A 16 -9.68 -2.84 -10.05
CA GLY A 16 -8.22 -3.03 -10.23
C GLY A 16 -7.33 -2.15 -9.36
N GLU A 17 -7.93 -1.33 -8.49
CA GLU A 17 -7.19 -0.57 -7.49
C GLU A 17 -6.49 -1.50 -6.47
N ARG A 18 -5.26 -1.11 -6.08
CA ARG A 18 -4.33 -1.88 -5.25
C ARG A 18 -5.00 -2.35 -3.96
N SER A 19 -4.76 -3.60 -3.57
CA SER A 19 -5.22 -4.16 -2.29
C SER A 19 -4.83 -3.22 -1.14
N LEU A 20 -5.78 -2.92 -0.24
CA LEU A 20 -5.53 -2.16 0.99
C LEU A 20 -4.36 -2.73 1.78
N ILE A 21 -4.25 -4.07 1.80
CA ILE A 21 -3.17 -4.80 2.46
C ILE A 21 -1.85 -4.62 1.73
N ALA A 22 -1.86 -4.55 0.39
CA ALA A 22 -0.66 -4.24 -0.39
C ALA A 22 -0.18 -2.81 -0.13
N MET A 23 -1.11 -1.83 -0.03
CA MET A 23 -0.77 -0.45 0.31
C MET A 23 -0.26 -0.32 1.74
N ALA A 24 -0.83 -1.06 2.69
CA ALA A 24 -0.36 -1.11 4.07
C ALA A 24 1.06 -1.71 4.13
N ALA A 25 1.28 -2.86 3.50
CA ALA A 25 2.59 -3.52 3.43
C ALA A 25 3.65 -2.62 2.78
N TYR A 26 3.29 -1.88 1.73
CA TYR A 26 4.18 -0.91 1.08
C TYR A 26 4.56 0.27 1.96
N ARG A 27 3.63 0.74 2.81
CA ARG A 27 3.88 1.87 3.73
C ARG A 27 4.60 1.45 5.00
N SER A 28 4.29 0.27 5.54
CA SER A 28 4.91 -0.23 6.78
C SER A 28 6.23 -0.95 6.53
N GLY A 29 6.48 -1.43 5.30
CA GLY A 29 7.63 -2.30 4.99
C GLY A 29 7.49 -3.71 5.56
N GLU A 30 6.35 -4.02 6.18
CA GLU A 30 6.10 -5.32 6.78
C GLU A 30 5.52 -6.30 5.75
N ARG A 31 5.74 -7.58 6.02
CA ARG A 31 5.14 -8.65 5.23
C ARG A 31 3.72 -8.89 5.73
N LEU A 32 2.73 -8.46 4.96
CA LEU A 32 1.32 -8.65 5.33
C LEU A 32 0.66 -9.70 4.45
N TYR A 33 -0.13 -10.58 5.06
CA TYR A 33 -0.92 -11.57 4.34
C TYR A 33 -2.21 -10.95 3.82
N SER A 34 -2.51 -11.18 2.55
CA SER A 34 -3.77 -10.77 1.92
C SER A 34 -4.65 -11.99 1.71
N GLU A 35 -5.64 -12.16 2.57
CA GLU A 35 -6.63 -13.26 2.51
C GLU A 35 -7.37 -13.28 1.17
N LEU A 36 -7.76 -12.11 0.66
CA LEU A 36 -8.49 -11.99 -0.60
C LEU A 36 -7.75 -12.57 -1.82
N TYR A 37 -6.42 -12.58 -1.78
CA TYR A 37 -5.58 -13.07 -2.88
C TYR A 37 -4.75 -14.28 -2.47
N GLU A 38 -4.98 -14.79 -1.26
CA GLU A 38 -4.24 -15.87 -0.60
C GLU A 38 -2.71 -15.71 -0.71
N LYS A 39 -2.22 -14.47 -0.68
CA LYS A 39 -0.82 -14.13 -0.99
C LYS A 39 -0.23 -13.22 0.07
N HIS A 40 1.06 -13.43 0.34
CA HIS A 40 1.84 -12.51 1.16
C HIS A 40 2.32 -11.34 0.30
N ASN A 41 1.91 -10.13 0.68
CA ASN A 41 2.42 -8.89 0.13
C ASN A 41 3.65 -8.47 0.94
N TYR A 42 4.80 -8.46 0.28
CA TYR A 42 6.03 -7.95 0.86
C TYR A 42 6.66 -6.98 -0.12
N TYR A 43 6.62 -5.71 0.24
CA TYR A 43 7.25 -4.65 -0.51
C TYR A 43 8.39 -4.12 0.35
N ASN A 44 9.50 -4.86 0.34
CA ASN A 44 10.74 -4.36 0.92
C ASN A 44 11.20 -3.19 0.06
N HIS A 45 11.49 -2.05 0.69
CA HIS A 45 12.13 -0.93 0.02
C HIS A 45 13.58 -1.34 -0.30
N MET A 46 13.79 -2.03 -1.42
CA MET A 46 15.12 -2.13 -2.02
C MET A 46 15.47 -0.70 -2.47
N PHE A 47 16.38 -0.11 -1.70
CA PHE A 47 17.11 1.11 -2.05
C PHE A 47 17.66 1.04 -3.46
#